data_AF-A0A8T1H2I2-F1
#
_entry.id   AF-A0A8T1H2I2-F1
#
_cell.length_a   1.000
_cell.length_b   1.000
_cell.length_c   1.000
_cell.angle_alpha   90.00
_cell.angle_beta   90.00
_cell.angle_gamma   90.00
#
_symmetry.space_group_name_H-M   'P 1'
#
loop_
_entity.id
_entity.type
_entity.pdbx_description
1 polymer ?
#
loop_
_entity_poly.entity_id
_entity_poly.type
_entity_poly.pdbx_seq_one_letter_code
_entity_poly.pdbx_strand_id
1 'polypeptide(L)'
;GENYNMNGEFITSHVMTPEGGHAMTLVGYNDLFRTKQGYTGGFILKNSWFDGIHPALGPKHARGSHSLKYWLQEITEWEEASMCPNSYDPENWYQCGNTAEVIDARRHGDPGMNIPLPIKRSTTIGGGVESCLSEETELYARVSLQPLHLRCTDPNFCVASDDYTYFVRNSTQWGDRMLRMCLFEYNTATENSTELCLPPMLAQKIAYVLSPVPDEVRENDPDVCGFYLYPYEVQQQYKAQFGNFYVNNFEIEWHAQSYAANKAFYPGLDYSDVEKSTRKQNQYEFVGPFPFARIVDKKDLPTVNEV
;
A
#
# COMPACT_ATOMS: atom_id res chain seq x y z
N GLY A 1 -1.50 18.37 -4.85
CA GLY A 1 -1.47 17.13 -4.05
C GLY A 1 -2.30 16.11 -4.77
N GLU A 2 -1.92 14.84 -4.71
CA GLU A 2 -2.67 13.78 -5.40
C GLU A 2 -4.06 13.61 -4.79
N ASN A 3 -5.01 13.17 -5.61
CA ASN A 3 -6.39 12.94 -5.21
C ASN A 3 -6.66 11.48 -4.80
N TYR A 4 -5.62 10.79 -4.35
CA TYR A 4 -5.70 9.43 -3.82
C TYR A 4 -4.69 9.27 -2.69
N ASN A 5 -4.93 8.33 -1.77
CA ASN A 5 -3.95 7.90 -0.78
C ASN A 5 -3.10 6.72 -1.30
N MET A 6 -2.06 6.34 -0.56
CA MET A 6 -1.22 5.18 -0.91
C MET A 6 -1.95 3.84 -0.79
N ASN A 7 -3.12 3.82 -0.14
CA ASN A 7 -4.01 2.65 -0.05
C ASN A 7 -4.93 2.53 -1.29
N GLY A 8 -4.71 3.29 -2.35
CA GLY A 8 -5.53 3.23 -3.57
C GLY A 8 -6.95 3.79 -3.44
N GLU A 9 -7.25 4.56 -2.39
CA GLU A 9 -8.54 5.23 -2.24
C GLU A 9 -8.48 6.65 -2.81
N PHE A 10 -9.42 7.01 -3.68
CA PHE A 10 -9.61 8.40 -4.06
C PHE A 10 -10.12 9.23 -2.88
N ILE A 11 -9.58 10.44 -2.77
CA ILE A 11 -9.83 11.37 -1.67
C ILE A 11 -10.19 12.74 -2.22
N THR A 12 -10.84 13.53 -1.38
CA THR A 12 -11.12 14.94 -1.64
C THR A 12 -10.50 15.84 -0.57
N SER A 13 -10.31 17.11 -0.90
CA SER A 13 -10.06 18.19 0.06
C SER A 13 -10.61 19.51 -0.47
N HIS A 14 -10.98 20.40 0.45
CA HIS A 14 -11.51 21.73 0.14
C HIS A 14 -10.53 22.63 -0.63
N VAL A 15 -9.23 22.34 -0.56
CA VAL A 15 -8.16 23.08 -1.28
C VAL A 15 -7.78 22.47 -2.63
N MET A 16 -8.49 21.45 -3.12
CA MET A 16 -8.18 20.85 -4.42
C MET A 16 -8.52 21.79 -5.57
N THR A 17 -7.67 21.76 -6.59
CA THR A 17 -7.87 22.42 -7.88
C THR A 17 -7.88 21.37 -8.99
N PRO A 18 -8.70 21.52 -10.03
CA PRO A 18 -8.73 20.58 -11.13
C PRO A 18 -7.44 20.72 -11.96
N GLU A 19 -6.76 19.60 -12.21
CA GLU A 19 -5.58 19.54 -13.07
C GLU A 19 -5.69 18.34 -14.01
N GLY A 20 -5.74 18.61 -15.32
CA GLY A 20 -5.79 17.59 -16.36
C GLY A 20 -7.05 16.71 -16.34
N GLY A 21 -6.95 15.57 -17.01
CA GLY A 21 -7.96 14.51 -17.03
C GLY A 21 -7.29 13.15 -17.25
N HIS A 22 -7.89 12.10 -16.71
CA HIS A 22 -7.38 10.73 -16.81
C HIS A 22 -8.54 9.77 -17.07
N ALA A 23 -8.31 8.76 -17.92
CA ALA A 23 -9.29 7.74 -18.22
C ALA A 23 -8.94 6.45 -17.49
N MET A 24 -9.93 5.88 -16.82
CA MET A 24 -9.84 4.60 -16.09
C MET A 24 -11.04 3.73 -16.47
N THR A 25 -10.92 2.44 -16.21
CA THR A 25 -12.01 1.49 -16.46
C THR A 25 -12.80 1.26 -15.17
N LEU A 26 -14.10 1.53 -15.19
CA LEU A 26 -14.99 1.13 -14.11
C LEU A 26 -15.29 -0.37 -14.26
N VAL A 27 -14.88 -1.17 -13.29
CA VAL A 27 -14.94 -2.64 -13.35
C VAL A 27 -15.91 -3.25 -12.35
N GLY A 28 -16.40 -2.46 -11.40
CA GLY A 28 -17.31 -2.93 -10.38
C GLY A 28 -17.65 -1.84 -9.37
N TYR A 29 -18.27 -2.24 -8.28
CA TYR A 29 -18.62 -1.41 -7.14
C TYR A 29 -18.67 -2.27 -5.87
N ASN A 30 -18.53 -1.62 -4.72
CA ASN A 30 -18.84 -2.23 -3.42
C ASN A 30 -19.58 -1.19 -2.60
N ASP A 31 -20.75 -1.53 -2.07
CA ASP A 31 -21.60 -0.61 -1.27
C ASP A 31 -21.31 -0.68 0.24
N LEU A 32 -20.46 -1.61 0.68
CA LEU A 32 -20.18 -1.91 2.09
C LEU A 32 -18.76 -1.55 2.53
N PHE A 33 -17.83 -1.37 1.58
CA PHE A 33 -16.46 -1.00 1.91
C PHE A 33 -16.41 0.35 2.63
N ARG A 34 -15.67 0.43 3.74
CA ARG A 34 -15.49 1.67 4.51
C ARG A 34 -14.07 2.19 4.32
N THR A 35 -13.95 3.37 3.73
CA THR A 35 -12.65 4.03 3.47
C THR A 35 -11.97 4.54 4.73
N LYS A 36 -10.68 4.88 4.63
CA LYS A 36 -9.94 5.57 5.70
C LYS A 36 -10.53 6.95 6.03
N GLN A 37 -11.25 7.59 5.09
CA GLN A 37 -11.99 8.83 5.33
C GLN A 37 -13.36 8.62 6.00
N GLY A 38 -13.77 7.37 6.24
CA GLY A 38 -15.04 7.02 6.86
C GLY A 38 -16.24 7.03 5.91
N TYR A 39 -16.01 7.21 4.61
CA TYR A 39 -17.04 7.06 3.58
C TYR A 39 -17.35 5.58 3.33
N THR A 40 -18.60 5.29 2.99
CA THR A 40 -19.08 3.93 2.77
C THR A 40 -19.51 3.77 1.32
N GLY A 41 -18.91 2.78 0.67
CA GLY A 41 -19.21 2.39 -0.68
C GLY A 41 -18.49 3.22 -1.76
N GLY A 42 -18.37 2.63 -2.94
CA GLY A 42 -17.70 3.27 -4.07
C GLY A 42 -17.60 2.40 -5.31
N PHE A 43 -17.18 3.03 -6.39
CA PHE A 43 -16.83 2.34 -7.63
C PHE A 43 -15.42 1.76 -7.54
N ILE A 44 -15.22 0.60 -8.15
CA ILE A 44 -13.89 -0.01 -8.29
C ILE A 44 -13.38 0.30 -9.69
N LEU A 45 -12.18 0.89 -9.75
CA LEU A 45 -11.56 1.37 -10.97
C LEU A 45 -10.28 0.59 -11.24
N LYS A 46 -10.10 0.06 -12.46
CA LYS A 46 -8.80 -0.44 -12.93
C LYS A 46 -8.03 0.72 -13.54
N ASN A 47 -6.79 0.89 -13.08
CA ASN A 47 -5.91 1.97 -13.48
C ASN A 47 -4.67 1.46 -14.22
N SER A 48 -3.94 2.38 -14.87
CA SER A 48 -2.72 2.13 -15.63
C SER A 48 -1.48 2.77 -15.00
N TRP A 49 -1.57 3.13 -13.71
CA TRP A 49 -0.47 3.72 -12.97
C TRP A 49 0.47 2.66 -12.41
N PHE A 50 1.75 3.00 -12.33
CA PHE A 50 2.74 2.25 -11.58
C PHE A 50 2.51 2.42 -10.07
N ASP A 51 2.56 1.32 -9.33
CA ASP A 51 2.55 1.31 -7.87
C ASP A 51 3.96 1.42 -7.30
N GLY A 52 4.10 2.06 -6.15
CA GLY A 52 5.38 2.39 -5.52
C GLY A 52 5.77 3.85 -5.77
N ILE A 53 7.07 4.11 -5.73
CA ILE A 53 7.64 5.45 -5.88
C ILE A 53 8.19 5.60 -7.30
N HIS A 54 7.55 6.43 -8.11
CA HIS A 54 7.93 6.60 -9.51
C HIS A 54 9.37 7.14 -9.63
N PRO A 55 10.22 6.58 -10.54
CA PRO A 55 11.59 7.04 -10.73
C PRO A 55 11.68 8.44 -11.37
N ALA A 56 12.88 9.02 -11.27
CA ALA A 56 13.27 10.44 -11.42
C ALA A 56 12.89 11.20 -12.72
N LEU A 57 12.29 10.55 -13.72
CA LEU A 57 12.00 11.17 -15.03
C LEU A 57 10.58 11.76 -15.15
N GLY A 58 9.76 11.67 -14.10
CA GLY A 58 8.43 12.30 -14.02
C GLY A 58 8.20 12.98 -12.67
N PRO A 59 7.05 13.65 -12.47
CA PRO A 59 6.65 14.09 -11.14
C PRO A 59 6.72 12.89 -10.19
N LYS A 60 7.36 13.06 -9.03
CA LYS A 60 7.43 12.00 -8.03
C LYS A 60 5.98 11.68 -7.61
N HIS A 61 5.59 10.43 -7.79
CA HIS A 61 4.29 9.89 -7.37
C HIS A 61 4.53 8.74 -6.41
N ALA A 62 3.72 8.65 -5.35
CA ALA A 62 3.80 7.60 -4.35
C ALA A 62 2.41 6.97 -4.29
N ARG A 63 2.32 5.78 -4.88
CA ARG A 63 1.06 5.10 -5.17
C ARG A 63 1.07 3.72 -4.58
N GLY A 64 -0.11 3.25 -4.24
CA GLY A 64 -0.37 1.85 -4.01
C GLY A 64 -1.76 1.55 -4.53
N SER A 65 -2.00 0.27 -4.76
CA SER A 65 -3.25 -0.23 -5.26
C SER A 65 -3.53 -1.59 -4.68
N HIS A 66 -4.72 -2.08 -4.95
CA HIS A 66 -5.15 -3.37 -4.45
C HIS A 66 -5.68 -4.26 -5.56
N SER A 67 -5.92 -5.52 -5.23
CA SER A 67 -6.65 -6.44 -6.06
C SER A 67 -8.15 -6.13 -6.09
N LEU A 68 -8.84 -6.59 -7.14
CA LEU A 68 -10.30 -6.49 -7.21
C LEU A 68 -10.97 -7.19 -6.02
N LYS A 69 -10.43 -8.35 -5.61
CA LYS A 69 -10.97 -9.16 -4.51
C LYS A 69 -10.88 -8.44 -3.16
N TYR A 70 -9.81 -7.69 -2.92
CA TYR A 70 -9.67 -6.87 -1.71
C TYR A 70 -10.79 -5.82 -1.63
N TRP A 71 -11.04 -5.11 -2.73
CA TRP A 71 -12.12 -4.11 -2.78
C TRP A 71 -13.51 -4.72 -2.66
N LEU A 72 -13.70 -5.96 -3.10
CA LEU A 72 -14.93 -6.73 -2.90
C LEU A 72 -15.04 -7.37 -1.50
N GLN A 73 -14.01 -7.21 -0.64
CA GLN A 73 -13.92 -7.82 0.69
C GLN A 73 -13.98 -9.35 0.66
N GLU A 74 -13.48 -9.96 -0.42
CA GLU A 74 -13.44 -11.42 -0.61
C GLU A 74 -12.18 -12.07 -0.02
N ILE A 75 -11.17 -11.26 0.28
CA ILE A 75 -9.89 -11.68 0.86
C ILE A 75 -9.52 -10.80 2.04
N THR A 76 -8.67 -11.33 2.91
CA THR A 76 -8.13 -10.61 4.07
C THR A 76 -6.98 -9.69 3.69
N GLU A 77 -6.61 -8.77 4.58
CA GLU A 77 -5.44 -7.90 4.40
C GLU A 77 -4.13 -8.68 4.27
N TRP A 78 -4.00 -9.80 4.99
CA TRP A 78 -2.80 -10.65 4.91
C TRP A 78 -2.69 -11.34 3.55
N GLU A 79 -3.82 -11.81 3.01
CA GLU A 79 -3.89 -12.42 1.68
C GLU A 79 -3.59 -11.41 0.59
N GLU A 80 -4.16 -10.22 0.72
CA GLU A 80 -3.86 -9.10 -0.16
C GLU A 80 -2.37 -8.75 -0.15
N ALA A 81 -1.74 -8.68 1.02
CA ALA A 81 -0.31 -8.38 1.13
C ALA A 81 0.60 -9.41 0.43
N SER A 82 0.10 -10.62 0.15
CA SER A 82 0.84 -11.63 -0.64
C SER A 82 0.87 -11.35 -2.14
N MET A 83 -0.08 -10.55 -2.64
CA MET A 83 -0.22 -10.19 -4.06
C MET A 83 0.09 -8.71 -4.31
N CYS A 84 -0.45 -7.83 -3.48
CA CYS A 84 -0.31 -6.38 -3.52
C CYS A 84 0.23 -5.86 -2.17
N PRO A 85 1.50 -6.17 -1.84
CA PRO A 85 2.13 -5.80 -0.57
C PRO A 85 2.20 -4.29 -0.33
N ASN A 86 2.22 -3.47 -1.39
CA ASN A 86 2.39 -2.02 -1.29
C ASN A 86 3.58 -1.65 -0.37
N SER A 87 4.74 -2.28 -0.57
CA SER A 87 5.90 -2.20 0.32
C SER A 87 6.37 -0.76 0.63
N TYR A 88 6.13 0.18 -0.28
CA TYR A 88 6.50 1.58 -0.10
C TYR A 88 5.48 2.40 0.71
N ASP A 89 4.31 1.85 1.04
CA ASP A 89 3.32 2.53 1.89
C ASP A 89 3.79 2.50 3.36
N PRO A 90 4.02 3.67 3.99
CA PRO A 90 4.42 3.75 5.40
C PRO A 90 3.45 3.11 6.37
N GLU A 91 2.18 2.94 5.98
CA GLU A 91 1.19 2.25 6.80
C GLU A 91 1.38 0.72 6.81
N ASN A 92 2.14 0.17 5.85
CA ASN A 92 2.44 -1.25 5.73
C ASN A 92 3.80 -1.65 6.32
N TRP A 93 4.55 -0.72 6.91
CA TRP A 93 5.82 -1.03 7.57
C TRP A 93 5.61 -1.64 8.95
N TYR A 94 6.45 -2.61 9.29
CA TYR A 94 6.39 -3.30 10.57
C TYR A 94 6.77 -2.35 11.71
N GLN A 95 5.95 -2.31 12.76
CA GLN A 95 6.17 -1.46 13.92
C GLN A 95 6.74 -2.29 15.07
N CYS A 96 7.98 -2.02 15.44
CA CYS A 96 8.71 -2.70 16.52
C CYS A 96 9.01 -1.69 17.63
N GLY A 97 8.75 -2.05 18.89
CA GLY A 97 8.92 -1.14 20.04
C GLY A 97 7.64 -0.63 20.67
N ASN A 98 6.49 -1.25 20.39
CA ASN A 98 5.22 -0.97 21.07
C ASN A 98 5.03 -1.81 22.35
N THR A 99 6.11 -2.06 23.11
CA THR A 99 6.02 -2.69 24.43
C THR A 99 5.79 -1.61 25.50
N ALA A 100 4.52 -1.24 25.68
CA ALA A 100 3.97 -0.59 26.88
C ALA A 100 4.08 0.95 27.06
N GLU A 101 4.34 1.75 26.03
CA GLU A 101 4.02 3.19 26.09
C GLU A 101 2.78 3.50 25.25
N VAL A 102 1.60 3.40 25.88
CA VAL A 102 0.46 4.20 25.42
C VAL A 102 0.95 5.65 25.47
N ILE A 103 1.22 6.26 24.31
CA ILE A 103 1.31 7.71 24.26
C ILE A 103 -0.02 8.18 24.82
N ASP A 104 0.01 8.70 26.04
CA ASP A 104 -1.10 9.36 26.68
C ASP A 104 -1.37 10.59 25.82
N ALA A 105 -2.15 10.39 24.75
CA ALA A 105 -2.66 11.44 23.91
C ALA A 105 -3.57 12.23 24.83
N ARG A 106 -2.99 13.21 25.55
CA ARG A 106 -3.73 14.18 26.33
C ARG A 106 -4.85 14.67 25.42
N ARG A 107 -6.07 14.32 25.81
CA ARG A 107 -7.30 14.64 25.09
C ARG A 107 -7.26 16.14 24.75
N HIS A 108 -7.60 16.46 23.51
CA HIS A 108 -7.84 17.84 23.08
C HIS A 108 -8.72 18.55 24.12
N GLY A 109 -8.16 19.55 24.80
CA GLY A 109 -8.80 20.25 25.90
C GLY A 109 -7.89 21.17 26.72
N ASP A 110 -6.57 20.94 26.75
CA ASP A 110 -5.66 21.84 27.46
C ASP A 110 -5.40 23.13 26.63
N PRO A 111 -5.77 24.32 27.15
CA PRO A 111 -5.58 25.57 26.43
C PRO A 111 -4.14 26.04 26.58
N GLY A 112 -3.42 26.09 25.45
CA GLY A 112 -2.21 26.93 25.31
C GLY A 112 -0.92 26.16 25.03
N MET A 113 -0.57 26.01 23.75
CA MET A 113 0.74 26.41 23.19
C MET A 113 0.83 25.96 21.72
N ASN A 114 0.74 26.94 20.81
CA ASN A 114 1.28 26.80 19.45
C ASN A 114 2.79 27.09 19.53
N ILE A 115 3.63 26.05 19.58
CA ILE A 115 5.09 26.19 19.39
C ILE A 115 5.57 25.02 18.52
N PRO A 116 6.35 25.26 17.44
CA PRO A 116 6.97 24.19 16.69
C PRO A 116 8.03 23.53 17.58
N LEU A 117 7.82 22.27 17.95
CA LEU A 117 8.75 21.56 18.82
C LEU A 117 10.04 21.22 18.05
N PRO A 118 11.23 21.57 18.57
CA PRO A 118 12.50 21.08 18.03
C PRO A 118 12.60 19.56 18.25
N ILE A 119 13.21 18.86 17.30
CA ILE A 119 13.50 17.42 17.34
C ILE A 119 14.29 17.13 18.62
N LYS A 120 13.61 16.63 19.67
CA LYS A 120 14.26 16.17 20.89
C LYS A 120 14.64 14.69 20.73
N ARG A 121 15.94 14.42 20.62
CA ARG A 121 16.50 13.08 20.81
C ARG A 121 16.34 12.71 22.30
N SER A 122 15.48 11.75 22.62
CA SER A 122 15.28 11.23 23.98
C SER A 122 16.22 10.05 24.22
N THR A 123 16.76 9.94 25.42
CA THR A 123 17.47 8.75 25.94
C THR A 123 16.58 8.11 27.00
N THR A 124 15.69 7.19 26.62
CA THR A 124 14.78 6.50 27.55
C THR A 124 15.11 5.00 27.66
N ILE A 125 15.17 4.53 28.90
CA ILE A 125 15.49 3.15 29.32
C ILE A 125 14.16 2.38 29.49
N GLY A 126 13.91 1.42 28.59
CA GLY A 126 12.81 0.44 28.67
C GLY A 126 12.11 0.21 27.33
N GLY A 127 12.48 -0.84 26.58
CA GLY A 127 11.94 -1.16 25.25
C GLY A 127 12.61 -0.40 24.11
N GLY A 128 13.96 -0.39 24.08
CA GLY A 128 14.74 0.27 23.04
C GLY A 128 14.73 -0.47 21.69
N VAL A 129 15.62 -0.05 20.79
CA VAL A 129 15.79 -0.64 19.44
C VAL A 129 15.96 -2.17 19.46
N GLU A 130 16.40 -2.75 20.58
CA GLU A 130 16.58 -4.19 20.76
C GLU A 130 15.35 -5.03 20.38
N SER A 131 14.14 -4.51 20.59
CA SER A 131 12.92 -5.20 20.12
C SER A 131 12.96 -5.37 18.61
N CYS A 132 13.33 -4.33 17.87
CA CYS A 132 13.46 -4.33 16.42
C CYS A 132 14.62 -5.21 15.91
N LEU A 133 15.67 -5.38 16.72
CA LEU A 133 16.86 -6.17 16.38
C LEU A 133 16.69 -7.67 16.69
N SER A 134 15.58 -8.06 17.34
CA SER A 134 15.35 -9.47 17.70
C SER A 134 15.04 -10.34 16.48
N GLU A 135 15.58 -11.55 16.46
CA GLU A 135 15.28 -12.57 15.44
C GLU A 135 13.78 -12.87 15.35
N GLU A 136 13.09 -12.83 16.49
CA GLU A 136 11.63 -12.99 16.57
C GLU A 136 10.89 -11.89 15.79
N THR A 137 11.30 -10.63 15.96
CA THR A 137 10.70 -9.50 15.24
C THR A 137 10.98 -9.58 13.74
N GLU A 138 12.20 -9.95 13.35
CA GLU A 138 12.54 -10.17 11.94
C GLU A 138 11.65 -11.26 11.33
N LEU A 139 11.44 -12.37 12.04
CA LEU A 139 10.56 -13.45 11.60
C LEU A 139 9.11 -12.99 11.47
N TYR A 140 8.57 -12.26 12.46
CA TYR A 140 7.20 -11.75 12.38
C TYR A 140 7.01 -10.76 11.24
N ALA A 141 7.94 -9.83 11.02
CA ALA A 141 7.89 -8.90 9.91
C ALA A 141 7.87 -9.64 8.57
N ARG A 142 8.74 -10.64 8.42
CA ARG A 142 8.83 -11.47 7.21
C ARG A 142 7.55 -12.25 6.93
N VAL A 143 6.94 -12.86 7.95
CA VAL A 143 5.68 -13.64 7.85
C VAL A 143 4.45 -12.75 7.67
N SER A 144 4.49 -11.54 8.24
CA SER A 144 3.44 -10.53 8.06
C SER A 144 3.55 -9.80 6.71
N LEU A 145 4.61 -10.08 5.95
CA LEU A 145 4.88 -9.50 4.64
C LEU A 145 5.11 -7.97 4.70
N GLN A 146 5.65 -7.49 5.83
CA GLN A 146 5.86 -6.07 6.10
C GLN A 146 7.36 -5.75 6.15
N PRO A 147 7.83 -4.67 5.50
CA PRO A 147 9.21 -4.21 5.65
C PRO A 147 9.52 -3.76 7.08
N LEU A 148 10.66 -4.18 7.60
CA LEU A 148 11.17 -3.84 8.93
C LEU A 148 12.30 -2.80 8.85
N HIS A 149 13.20 -2.98 7.90
CA HIS A 149 14.41 -2.19 7.77
C HIS A 149 14.20 -1.07 6.74
N LEU A 150 14.35 0.18 7.18
CA LEU A 150 14.18 1.36 6.34
C LEU A 150 15.51 2.12 6.17
N ARG A 151 15.63 2.82 5.05
CA ARG A 151 16.74 3.72 4.71
C ARG A 151 16.21 5.13 4.49
N CYS A 152 16.99 6.11 4.93
CA CYS A 152 16.70 7.50 4.66
C CYS A 152 16.96 7.84 3.19
N THR A 153 15.99 8.48 2.54
CA THR A 153 16.08 8.95 1.15
C THR A 153 16.09 10.48 1.06
N ASP A 154 15.70 11.19 2.13
CA ASP A 154 15.75 12.66 2.20
C ASP A 154 16.61 13.15 3.39
N PRO A 155 17.82 13.69 3.13
CA PRO A 155 18.74 14.14 4.18
C PRO A 155 18.23 15.35 4.98
N ASN A 156 17.14 16.00 4.56
CA ASN A 156 16.53 17.09 5.32
C ASN A 156 15.79 16.59 6.58
N PHE A 157 15.44 15.30 6.63
CA PHE A 157 14.64 14.71 7.71
C PHE A 157 15.38 13.64 8.51
N CYS A 158 16.38 12.99 7.92
CA CYS A 158 17.12 11.88 8.51
C CYS A 158 18.55 11.81 7.96
N VAL A 159 19.41 10.99 8.57
CA VAL A 159 20.78 10.74 8.08
C VAL A 159 20.74 9.76 6.90
N ALA A 160 21.08 10.25 5.71
CA ALA A 160 21.24 9.44 4.50
C ALA A 160 22.65 8.84 4.44
N SER A 161 22.81 7.64 5.02
CA SER A 161 24.05 6.85 5.00
C SER A 161 23.73 5.35 5.09
N ASP A 162 24.59 4.52 4.49
CA ASP A 162 24.50 3.06 4.55
C ASP A 162 24.80 2.49 5.96
N ASP A 163 25.38 3.31 6.83
CA ASP A 163 25.61 2.98 8.24
C ASP A 163 24.36 3.13 9.11
N TYR A 164 23.27 3.69 8.57
CA TYR A 164 22.05 4.00 9.33
C TYR A 164 20.85 3.19 8.84
N THR A 165 20.25 2.46 9.76
CA THR A 165 19.00 1.73 9.56
C THR A 165 17.92 2.34 10.43
N TYR A 166 16.73 2.51 9.86
CA TYR A 166 15.58 3.05 10.57
C TYR A 166 14.54 1.96 10.80
N PHE A 167 13.93 1.98 11.97
CA PHE A 167 12.85 1.08 12.34
C PHE A 167 11.65 1.89 12.81
N VAL A 168 10.44 1.52 12.39
CA VAL A 168 9.23 2.22 12.84
C VAL A 168 8.96 1.85 14.30
N ARG A 169 9.01 2.83 15.19
CA ARG A 169 8.64 2.67 16.60
C ARG A 169 7.12 2.64 16.74
N ASN A 170 6.48 3.67 16.19
CA ASN A 170 5.02 3.78 16.13
C ASN A 170 4.56 4.79 15.09
N SER A 171 3.29 4.69 14.72
CA SER A 171 2.59 5.68 13.90
C SER A 171 1.29 6.11 14.59
N THR A 172 1.00 7.40 14.57
CA THR A 172 -0.24 7.97 15.13
C THR A 172 -0.91 8.87 14.11
N GLN A 173 -2.23 8.76 13.98
CA GLN A 173 -3.00 9.67 13.13
C GLN A 173 -3.02 11.08 13.72
N TRP A 174 -2.87 12.08 12.88
CA TRP A 174 -2.78 13.48 13.27
C TRP A 174 -3.60 14.39 12.33
N GLY A 175 -4.72 14.91 12.80
CA GLY A 175 -5.53 15.87 12.05
C GLY A 175 -6.04 15.32 10.70
N ASP A 176 -5.95 16.14 9.64
CA ASP A 176 -6.46 15.80 8.29
C ASP A 176 -5.53 14.79 7.59
N ARG A 177 -5.67 13.50 7.93
CA ARG A 177 -5.02 12.33 7.29
C ARG A 177 -3.49 12.29 7.37
N MET A 178 -2.89 13.14 8.19
CA MET A 178 -1.45 13.08 8.40
C MET A 178 -1.12 11.98 9.42
N LEU A 179 0.08 11.45 9.29
CA LEU A 179 0.69 10.51 10.21
C LEU A 179 1.83 11.23 10.92
N ARG A 180 1.91 11.04 12.24
CA ARG A 180 3.10 11.32 13.02
C ARG A 180 3.79 10.00 13.30
N MET A 181 4.88 9.76 12.57
CA MET A 181 5.68 8.54 12.65
C MET A 181 6.95 8.81 13.45
N CYS A 182 7.20 7.98 14.47
CA CYS A 182 8.46 7.96 15.20
C CYS A 182 9.23 6.68 14.88
N LEU A 183 10.55 6.82 14.83
CA LEU A 183 11.49 5.81 14.39
C LEU A 183 12.65 5.68 15.37
N PHE A 184 13.22 4.50 15.43
CA PHE A 184 14.58 4.32 15.93
C PHE A 184 15.56 4.56 14.77
N GLU A 185 16.51 5.46 14.97
CA GLU A 185 17.67 5.72 14.10
C GLU A 185 18.84 4.90 14.66
N TYR A 186 19.16 3.76 14.02
CA TYR A 186 20.18 2.82 14.45
C TYR A 186 21.43 2.91 13.59
N ASN A 187 22.58 3.19 14.21
CA ASN A 187 23.87 3.17 13.55
C ASN A 187 24.46 1.76 13.64
N THR A 188 24.57 1.08 12.50
CA THR A 188 25.07 -0.30 12.40
C THR A 188 26.57 -0.41 12.62
N ALA A 189 27.34 0.67 12.44
CA ALA A 189 28.79 0.69 12.64
C ALA A 189 29.18 0.86 14.12
N THR A 190 28.38 1.58 14.90
CA THR A 190 28.64 1.83 16.34
C THR A 190 27.66 1.15 17.28
N GLU A 191 26.66 0.45 16.74
CA GLU A 191 25.55 -0.18 17.48
C GLU A 191 24.76 0.79 18.37
N ASN A 192 24.77 2.10 18.04
CA ASN A 192 24.08 3.12 18.82
C ASN A 192 22.71 3.41 18.21
N SER A 193 21.68 3.54 19.05
CA SER A 193 20.35 3.98 18.62
C SER A 193 19.95 5.33 19.20
N THR A 194 19.25 6.13 18.41
CA THR A 194 18.52 7.31 18.87
C THR A 194 17.07 7.28 18.40
N GLU A 195 16.22 8.16 18.93
CA GLU A 195 14.83 8.30 18.46
C GLU A 195 14.66 9.54 17.58
N LEU A 196 13.91 9.38 16.49
CA LEU A 196 13.53 10.42 15.54
C LEU A 196 12.02 10.41 15.35
N CYS A 197 11.35 11.55 15.54
CA CYS A 197 9.94 11.69 15.14
C CYS A 197 9.83 12.67 13.98
N LEU A 198 9.23 12.22 12.88
CA LEU A 198 8.91 13.07 11.75
C LEU A 198 7.80 14.07 12.13
N PRO A 199 7.78 15.27 11.52
CA PRO A 199 6.61 16.14 11.62
C PRO A 199 5.37 15.42 11.05
N PRO A 200 4.15 15.81 11.45
CA PRO A 200 2.94 15.29 10.83
C PRO A 200 2.95 15.48 9.31
N MET A 201 2.85 14.38 8.58
CA MET A 201 2.98 14.33 7.12
C MET A 201 2.01 13.31 6.54
N LEU A 202 1.60 13.50 5.28
CA LEU A 202 0.87 12.47 4.55
C LEU A 202 1.76 11.24 4.31
N ALA A 203 1.16 10.05 4.22
CA ALA A 203 1.87 8.79 3.93
C ALA A 203 2.75 8.91 2.67
N GLN A 204 2.23 9.50 1.59
CA GLN A 204 3.00 9.75 0.36
C GLN A 204 4.29 10.54 0.62
N LYS A 205 4.22 11.53 1.52
CA LYS A 205 5.39 12.36 1.84
C LYS A 205 6.40 11.61 2.71
N ILE A 206 5.94 10.76 3.63
CA ILE A 206 6.81 9.89 4.42
C ILE A 206 7.51 8.88 3.52
N ALA A 207 6.83 8.32 2.51
CA ALA A 207 7.42 7.42 1.51
C ALA A 207 8.58 8.09 0.72
N TYR A 208 8.60 9.42 0.58
CA TYR A 208 9.73 10.14 -0.02
C TYR A 208 10.89 10.43 0.94
N VAL A 209 10.67 10.26 2.24
CA VAL A 209 11.67 10.51 3.28
C VAL A 209 12.39 9.23 3.67
N LEU A 210 11.65 8.12 3.69
CA LEU A 210 12.14 6.79 4.05
C LEU A 210 11.66 5.78 3.02
N SER A 211 12.50 4.80 2.73
CA SER A 211 12.18 3.67 1.86
C SER A 211 12.62 2.37 2.53
N PRO A 212 11.89 1.26 2.34
CA PRO A 212 12.40 -0.06 2.67
C PRO A 212 13.76 -0.33 2.04
N VAL A 213 14.57 -1.17 2.70
CA VAL A 213 15.75 -1.76 2.07
C VAL A 213 15.35 -2.60 0.86
N PRO A 214 16.16 -2.65 -0.22
CA PRO A 214 15.80 -3.35 -1.45
C PRO A 214 15.39 -4.82 -1.24
N ASP A 215 16.03 -5.52 -0.32
CA ASP A 215 15.78 -6.95 -0.05
C ASP A 215 14.41 -7.22 0.59
N GLU A 216 13.78 -6.20 1.18
CA GLU A 216 12.44 -6.29 1.78
C GLU A 216 11.35 -5.71 0.88
N VAL A 217 11.72 -5.09 -0.24
CA VAL A 217 10.75 -4.59 -1.22
C VAL A 217 10.16 -5.78 -1.97
N ARG A 218 8.84 -5.92 -1.84
CA ARG A 218 8.04 -6.82 -2.66
C ARG A 218 7.21 -6.01 -3.64
N GLU A 219 7.28 -6.38 -4.90
CA GLU A 219 6.52 -5.74 -5.97
C GLU A 219 5.07 -6.19 -5.95
N ASN A 220 4.16 -5.27 -6.27
CA ASN A 220 2.78 -5.61 -6.54
C ASN A 220 2.70 -6.44 -7.83
N ASP A 221 1.92 -7.51 -7.82
CA ASP A 221 1.72 -8.34 -8.99
C ASP A 221 0.86 -7.59 -10.04
N PRO A 222 1.41 -7.32 -11.24
CA PRO A 222 0.71 -6.55 -12.27
C PRO A 222 -0.56 -7.24 -12.81
N ASP A 223 -0.69 -8.56 -12.68
CA ASP A 223 -1.84 -9.31 -13.20
C ASP A 223 -3.08 -9.16 -12.30
N VAL A 224 -2.89 -8.88 -11.01
CA VAL A 224 -3.98 -8.83 -10.01
C VAL A 224 -4.11 -7.49 -9.30
N CYS A 225 -3.04 -6.70 -9.16
CA CYS A 225 -3.09 -5.38 -8.55
C CYS A 225 -3.49 -4.30 -9.58
N GLY A 226 -3.53 -3.04 -9.20
CA GLY A 226 -3.85 -1.89 -10.05
C GLY A 226 -5.30 -1.43 -9.95
N PHE A 227 -6.05 -1.90 -8.95
CA PHE A 227 -7.42 -1.47 -8.69
C PHE A 227 -7.47 -0.44 -7.57
N TYR A 228 -8.33 0.55 -7.75
CA TYR A 228 -8.52 1.69 -6.86
C TYR A 228 -10.00 1.80 -6.49
N LEU A 229 -10.29 2.34 -5.32
CA LEU A 229 -11.66 2.63 -4.91
C LEU A 229 -11.95 4.12 -5.09
N TYR A 230 -13.04 4.43 -5.79
CA TYR A 230 -13.57 5.78 -5.91
C TYR A 230 -14.87 5.92 -5.12
N PRO A 231 -14.83 6.48 -3.89
CA PRO A 231 -16.01 6.53 -3.04
C PRO A 231 -17.12 7.39 -3.64
N TYR A 232 -18.38 7.01 -3.40
CA TYR A 232 -19.52 7.74 -3.94
C TYR A 232 -19.55 9.19 -3.46
N GLU A 233 -19.22 9.44 -2.19
CA GLU A 233 -19.14 10.78 -1.60
C GLU A 233 -18.07 11.64 -2.28
N VAL A 234 -16.90 11.07 -2.54
CA VAL A 234 -15.82 11.77 -3.25
C VAL A 234 -16.26 12.08 -4.68
N GLN A 235 -16.91 11.14 -5.37
CA GLN A 235 -17.46 11.38 -6.71
C GLN A 235 -18.49 12.53 -6.72
N GLN A 236 -19.39 12.58 -5.75
CA GLN A 236 -20.39 13.65 -5.65
C GLN A 236 -19.73 15.00 -5.34
N GLN A 237 -18.73 15.03 -4.47
CA GLN A 237 -17.99 16.26 -4.16
C GLN A 237 -17.22 16.77 -5.37
N TYR A 238 -16.58 15.88 -6.15
CA TYR A 238 -15.93 16.24 -7.41
C TYR A 238 -16.91 16.82 -8.42
N LYS A 239 -18.08 16.17 -8.58
CA LYS A 239 -19.13 16.66 -9.47
C LYS A 239 -19.67 18.02 -9.03
N ALA A 240 -19.89 18.22 -7.73
CA ALA A 240 -20.38 19.47 -7.19
C ALA A 240 -19.37 20.62 -7.32
N GLN A 241 -18.08 20.34 -7.11
CA GLN A 241 -17.03 21.35 -7.11
C GLN A 241 -16.54 21.68 -8.53
N PHE A 242 -16.46 20.70 -9.42
CA PHE A 242 -15.81 20.85 -10.74
C PHE A 242 -16.69 20.48 -11.93
N GLY A 243 -17.87 19.89 -11.73
CA GLY A 243 -18.76 19.46 -12.82
C GLY A 243 -18.27 18.23 -13.60
N ASN A 244 -17.16 17.61 -13.21
CA ASN A 244 -16.43 16.64 -14.02
C ASN A 244 -16.56 15.21 -13.48
N PHE A 245 -17.47 14.43 -14.06
CA PHE A 245 -17.44 12.96 -14.01
C PHE A 245 -18.28 12.42 -15.16
N TYR A 246 -17.64 11.69 -16.08
CA TYR A 246 -18.27 11.15 -17.28
C TYR A 246 -17.97 9.66 -17.38
N VAL A 247 -18.99 8.89 -17.73
CA VAL A 247 -18.86 7.46 -17.98
C VAL A 247 -19.34 7.21 -19.40
N ASN A 248 -18.45 6.67 -20.23
CA ASN A 248 -18.80 6.19 -21.55
C ASN A 248 -18.84 4.67 -21.50
N ASN A 249 -19.93 4.08 -22.00
CA ASN A 249 -20.06 2.65 -22.17
C ASN A 249 -20.01 2.33 -23.67
N PHE A 250 -19.14 1.41 -24.04
CA PHE A 250 -19.01 0.93 -25.41
C PHE A 250 -19.25 -0.58 -25.42
N GLU A 251 -20.20 -1.02 -26.24
CA GLU A 251 -20.33 -2.42 -26.58
C GLU A 251 -19.44 -2.69 -27.78
N ILE A 252 -18.37 -3.45 -27.57
CA ILE A 252 -17.37 -3.76 -28.61
C ILE A 252 -17.41 -5.26 -28.86
N GLU A 253 -17.78 -5.64 -30.09
CA GLU A 253 -17.66 -7.01 -30.57
C GLU A 253 -16.50 -7.09 -31.57
N TRP A 254 -15.51 -7.92 -31.26
CA TRP A 254 -14.39 -8.17 -32.17
C TRP A 254 -14.70 -9.37 -33.07
N HIS A 255 -14.53 -9.19 -34.38
CA HIS A 255 -14.63 -10.30 -35.33
C HIS A 255 -13.62 -11.40 -34.99
N ALA A 256 -13.94 -12.68 -35.25
CA ALA A 256 -13.10 -13.83 -34.92
C ALA A 256 -11.65 -13.72 -35.44
N GLN A 257 -11.45 -13.09 -36.59
CA GLN A 257 -10.13 -12.83 -37.16
C GLN A 257 -9.26 -11.86 -36.34
N SER A 258 -9.82 -11.11 -35.40
CA SER A 258 -9.08 -10.15 -34.57
C SER A 258 -8.32 -10.82 -33.43
N TYR A 259 -8.58 -12.10 -33.16
CA TYR A 259 -7.94 -12.86 -32.08
C TYR A 259 -6.75 -13.65 -32.62
N ALA A 260 -5.56 -13.49 -32.00
CA ALA A 260 -4.37 -14.25 -32.36
C ALA A 260 -4.58 -15.77 -32.31
N ALA A 261 -5.44 -16.26 -31.41
CA ALA A 261 -5.80 -17.67 -31.30
C ALA A 261 -6.40 -18.26 -32.60
N ASN A 262 -6.98 -17.42 -33.45
CA ASN A 262 -7.64 -17.84 -34.69
C ASN A 262 -6.76 -17.70 -35.93
N LYS A 263 -5.47 -17.35 -35.80
CA LYS A 263 -4.53 -17.14 -36.91
C LYS A 263 -4.52 -18.26 -37.94
N ALA A 264 -4.62 -19.51 -37.50
CA ALA A 264 -4.64 -20.68 -38.39
C ALA A 264 -5.82 -20.70 -39.38
N PHE A 265 -6.95 -20.06 -39.02
CA PHE A 265 -8.15 -19.98 -39.85
C PHE A 265 -8.11 -18.81 -40.85
N TYR A 266 -7.17 -17.88 -40.69
CA TYR A 266 -7.04 -16.67 -41.53
C TYR A 266 -5.60 -16.48 -42.03
N PRO A 267 -5.06 -17.41 -42.85
CA PRO A 267 -3.63 -17.45 -43.22
C PRO A 267 -3.14 -16.27 -44.07
N GLY A 268 -4.06 -15.44 -44.59
CA GLY A 268 -3.74 -14.24 -45.38
C GLY A 268 -3.55 -12.95 -44.57
N LEU A 269 -3.73 -13.00 -43.24
CA LEU A 269 -3.60 -11.82 -42.36
C LEU A 269 -2.28 -11.86 -41.59
N ASP A 270 -1.67 -10.69 -41.39
CA ASP A 270 -0.52 -10.55 -40.50
C ASP A 270 -1.01 -10.30 -39.05
N TYR A 271 -0.60 -11.19 -38.15
CA TYR A 271 -0.92 -11.14 -36.72
C TYR A 271 0.23 -10.59 -35.86
N SER A 272 1.33 -10.12 -36.48
CA SER A 272 2.55 -9.75 -35.77
C SER A 272 2.33 -8.76 -34.62
N ASP A 273 1.52 -7.72 -34.82
CA ASP A 273 1.24 -6.71 -33.77
C ASP A 273 0.24 -7.20 -32.71
N VAL A 274 -0.72 -8.06 -33.09
CA VAL A 274 -1.64 -8.70 -32.13
C VAL A 274 -0.87 -9.65 -31.22
N GLU A 275 0.03 -10.46 -31.78
CA GLU A 275 0.88 -11.39 -31.02
C GLU A 275 1.84 -10.64 -30.09
N LYS A 276 2.48 -9.55 -30.56
CA LYS A 276 3.33 -8.69 -29.71
C LYS A 276 2.57 -8.07 -28.54
N SER A 277 1.30 -7.71 -28.75
CA SER A 277 0.43 -7.08 -27.76
C SER A 277 -0.32 -8.08 -26.89
N THR A 278 -0.31 -9.37 -27.25
CA THR A 278 -0.93 -10.44 -26.45
C THR A 278 -0.01 -10.78 -25.29
N ARG A 279 -0.55 -10.67 -24.08
CA ARG A 279 0.13 -11.06 -22.83
C ARG A 279 -0.64 -12.18 -22.16
N LYS A 280 0.05 -12.97 -21.34
CA LYS A 280 -0.59 -13.94 -20.46
C LYS A 280 -0.86 -13.25 -19.13
N GLN A 281 -2.08 -13.39 -18.66
CA GLN A 281 -2.48 -12.98 -17.31
C GLN A 281 -2.59 -14.25 -16.47
N ASN A 282 -1.91 -14.28 -15.33
CA ASN A 282 -2.01 -15.37 -14.38
C ASN A 282 -3.38 -15.33 -13.68
N GLN A 283 -3.98 -16.50 -13.47
CA GLN A 283 -5.19 -16.65 -12.66
C GLN A 283 -4.81 -17.13 -11.27
N TYR A 284 -5.33 -16.43 -10.26
CA TYR A 284 -5.08 -16.76 -8.86
C TYR A 284 -6.35 -17.34 -8.24
N GLU A 285 -6.34 -18.66 -8.06
CA GLU A 285 -7.33 -19.38 -7.26
C GLU A 285 -6.78 -19.51 -5.84
N PHE A 286 -7.33 -18.74 -4.91
CA PHE A 286 -6.85 -18.70 -3.54
C PHE A 286 -7.62 -19.72 -2.69
N VAL A 287 -6.88 -20.61 -2.01
CA VAL A 287 -7.42 -21.81 -1.34
C VAL A 287 -7.69 -21.60 0.16
N GLY A 288 -7.52 -20.37 0.66
CA GLY A 288 -7.70 -20.01 2.08
C GLY A 288 -6.40 -19.64 2.80
N PRO A 289 -6.49 -19.10 4.02
CA PRO A 289 -5.39 -18.46 4.77
C PRO A 289 -4.23 -19.40 5.12
N PHE A 290 -4.41 -20.69 4.91
CA PHE A 290 -3.39 -21.72 5.04
C PHE A 290 -3.29 -22.49 3.72
N PRO A 291 -2.49 -22.06 2.74
CA PRO A 291 -2.33 -22.78 1.47
C PRO A 291 -1.77 -24.21 1.66
N PHE A 292 -1.18 -24.49 2.83
CA PHE A 292 -0.70 -25.80 3.26
C PHE A 292 -1.75 -26.62 4.03
N ALA A 293 -2.84 -26.00 4.49
CA ALA A 293 -4.00 -26.73 4.97
C ALA A 293 -4.80 -27.22 3.76
N ARG A 294 -4.16 -28.06 2.93
CA ARG A 294 -4.92 -28.93 2.05
C ARG A 294 -5.86 -29.73 2.95
N ILE A 295 -7.10 -29.88 2.52
CA ILE A 295 -8.01 -30.89 3.05
C ILE A 295 -7.21 -32.18 3.11
N VAL A 296 -6.91 -32.65 4.33
CA VAL A 296 -6.24 -33.95 4.51
C VAL A 296 -7.24 -34.96 3.98
N ASP A 297 -6.97 -35.45 2.78
CA ASP A 297 -7.81 -36.44 2.14
C ASP A 297 -7.76 -37.69 3.02
N LYS A 298 -8.85 -38.45 3.14
CA LYS A 298 -8.95 -39.54 4.13
C LYS A 298 -7.82 -40.58 4.00
N LYS A 299 -7.24 -40.68 2.81
CA LYS A 299 -6.11 -41.53 2.43
C LYS A 299 -4.75 -41.07 3.00
N ASP A 300 -4.65 -39.81 3.39
CA ASP A 300 -3.44 -39.18 3.94
C ASP A 300 -3.44 -39.18 5.48
N LEU A 301 -4.54 -39.61 6.11
CA LEU A 301 -4.59 -39.87 7.54
C LEU A 301 -3.93 -41.22 7.87
N PRO A 302 -3.11 -41.30 8.93
CA PRO A 302 -2.58 -42.58 9.38
C PRO A 302 -3.72 -43.53 9.75
N THR A 303 -3.66 -44.77 9.26
CA THR A 303 -4.59 -45.84 9.65
C THR A 303 -4.48 -46.05 11.16
N VAL A 304 -5.54 -45.64 11.87
CA VAL A 304 -5.71 -45.98 13.28
C VAL A 304 -6.00 -47.48 13.31
N ASN A 305 -4.99 -48.28 13.68
CA ASN A 305 -5.24 -49.66 14.07
C ASN A 305 -5.92 -49.61 15.44
N GLU A 306 -7.23 -49.87 15.45
CA GLU A 306 -7.96 -50.09 16.70
C GLU A 306 -7.32 -51.29 17.43
N VAL A 307 -6.95 -51.07 18.69
CA VAL A 307 -6.43 -52.10 19.62
C VAL A 307 -7.59 -52.73 20.37
#